data_AF-A0A7K2L2G9-F1
#
_entry.id   AF-A0A7K2L2G9-F1
#
_cell.length_a   1.000
_cell.length_b   1.000
_cell.length_c   1.000
_cell.angle_alpha   90.00
_cell.angle_beta   90.00
_cell.angle_gamma   90.00
#
_symmetry.space_group_name_H-M   'P 1'
#
loop_
_entity.id
_entity.type
_entity.pdbx_description
1 polymer ?
#
loop_
_entity_poly.entity_id
_entity_poly.type
_entity_poly.pdbx_seq_one_letter_code
_entity_poly.pdbx_strand_id
1 'polypeptide(L)'
;DRGFLARDMPALEGHLHYRIVDVSSVKELARRWYPRAYFNSPEKNGNHRALADIRESIAELRYYREAVFVPQPGPDSETAKRIAARHVVPAE
;
A
#
# COMPACT_ATOMS: atom_id res chain seq x y z
N ASP A 1 -10.73 -4.63 10.48
CA ASP A 1 -10.85 -3.36 11.22
C ASP A 1 -12.02 -2.50 10.78
N ARG A 2 -12.09 -2.01 9.53
CA ARG A 2 -13.17 -1.09 9.10
C ARG A 2 -14.58 -1.62 9.36
N GLY A 3 -14.84 -2.92 9.14
CA GLY A 3 -16.15 -3.52 9.44
C GLY A 3 -16.54 -3.45 10.92
N PHE A 4 -15.58 -3.64 11.84
CA PHE A 4 -15.82 -3.47 13.28
C PHE A 4 -16.05 -2.01 13.63
N LEU A 5 -15.27 -1.08 13.05
CA LEU A 5 -15.47 0.36 13.26
C LEU A 5 -16.85 0.82 12.76
N ALA A 6 -17.30 0.33 11.60
CA ALA A 6 -18.62 0.68 11.07
C ALA A 6 -19.77 0.17 11.94
N ARG A 7 -19.64 -1.03 12.51
CA ARG A 7 -20.64 -1.62 13.40
C ARG A 7 -20.65 -0.99 14.80
N ASP A 8 -19.46 -0.85 15.40
CA ASP A 8 -19.31 -0.61 16.83
C ASP A 8 -18.90 0.84 17.15
N MET A 9 -18.39 1.60 16.17
CA MET A 9 -17.87 2.96 16.35
C MET A 9 -18.32 3.92 15.22
N PRO A 10 -19.63 4.07 14.96
CA PRO A 10 -20.14 4.82 13.80
C PRO A 10 -19.74 6.30 13.77
N ALA A 11 -19.61 6.94 14.94
CA ALA A 11 -19.13 8.33 15.03
C ALA A 11 -17.68 8.48 14.55
N LEU A 12 -16.82 7.50 14.87
CA LEU A 12 -15.43 7.47 14.40
C LEU A 12 -15.38 7.14 12.90
N GLU A 13 -16.18 6.17 12.45
CA GLU A 13 -16.30 5.83 11.02
C GLU A 13 -16.58 7.09 10.22
N GLY A 14 -17.64 7.83 10.58
CA GLY A 14 -18.11 9.00 9.84
C GLY A 14 -17.13 10.18 9.83
N HIS A 15 -16.13 10.17 10.71
CA HIS A 15 -15.03 11.14 10.67
C HIS A 15 -13.90 10.73 9.72
N LEU A 16 -13.76 9.43 9.43
CA LEU A 16 -12.70 8.89 8.59
C LEU A 16 -13.17 8.77 7.13
N HIS A 17 -12.31 9.14 6.19
CA HIS A 17 -12.58 8.94 4.77
C HIS A 17 -12.81 7.44 4.44
N TYR A 18 -13.67 7.14 3.46
CA TYR A 18 -14.08 5.77 3.13
C TYR A 18 -12.96 4.91 2.53
N ARG A 19 -11.96 5.53 1.88
CA ARG A 19 -10.82 4.83 1.26
C ARG A 19 -9.83 4.35 2.30
N ILE A 20 -9.30 3.15 2.07
CA ILE A 20 -8.26 2.52 2.91
C ILE A 20 -7.01 2.35 2.05
N VAL A 21 -5.84 2.58 2.66
CA VAL A 21 -4.55 2.18 2.11
C VAL A 21 -4.14 0.89 2.80
N ASP A 22 -4.26 -0.23 2.10
CA ASP A 22 -3.94 -1.55 2.63
C ASP A 22 -2.51 -1.97 2.23
N VAL A 23 -1.63 -2.07 3.23
CA VAL A 23 -0.22 -2.49 3.05
C VAL A 23 -0.12 -3.93 2.56
N SER A 24 -1.08 -4.79 2.93
CA SER A 24 -1.06 -6.20 2.53
C SER A 24 -1.34 -6.38 1.03
N SER A 25 -2.16 -5.50 0.43
CA SER A 25 -2.35 -5.44 -1.02
C SER A 25 -1.02 -5.16 -1.74
N VAL A 26 -0.21 -4.21 -1.25
CA VAL A 26 1.12 -3.92 -1.81
C VAL A 26 2.06 -5.12 -1.65
N LYS A 27 2.06 -5.77 -0.48
CA LYS A 27 2.84 -6.98 -0.22
C LYS A 27 2.53 -8.10 -1.21
N GLU A 28 1.25 -8.35 -1.48
CA GLU A 28 0.84 -9.42 -2.40
C GLU A 28 1.23 -9.12 -3.86
N LEU A 29 1.19 -7.85 -4.29
CA LEU A 29 1.72 -7.43 -5.58
C LEU A 29 3.25 -7.59 -5.64
N ALA A 30 3.95 -7.15 -4.59
CA ALA A 30 5.41 -7.27 -4.49
C ALA A 30 5.85 -8.75 -4.54
N ARG A 31 5.11 -9.65 -3.88
CA ARG A 31 5.38 -11.10 -3.91
C ARG A 31 5.37 -11.68 -5.32
N ARG A 32 4.45 -11.22 -6.17
CA ARG A 32 4.24 -11.75 -7.54
C ARG A 32 5.15 -11.07 -8.56
N TRP A 33 5.29 -9.76 -8.49
CA TRP A 33 5.99 -8.97 -9.50
C TRP A 33 7.45 -8.70 -9.13
N TYR A 34 7.78 -8.67 -7.84
CA TYR A 34 9.10 -8.35 -7.31
C TYR A 34 9.55 -9.32 -6.20
N PRO A 35 9.68 -10.65 -6.48
CA PRO A 35 9.99 -11.64 -5.45
C PRO A 35 11.23 -11.30 -4.61
N ARG A 36 12.26 -10.70 -5.22
CA ARG A 36 13.46 -10.26 -4.49
C ARG A 36 13.17 -9.21 -3.42
N ALA A 37 12.31 -8.24 -3.71
CA ALA A 37 11.89 -7.24 -2.72
C ALA A 37 11.05 -7.91 -1.63
N TYR A 38 10.13 -8.81 -1.99
CA TYR A 38 9.32 -9.53 -1.00
C TYR A 38 10.17 -10.34 -0.01
N PHE A 39 11.10 -11.17 -0.50
CA PHE A 39 11.94 -12.02 0.37
C PHE A 39 12.98 -11.25 1.19
N ASN A 40 13.21 -9.97 0.88
CA ASN A 40 14.09 -9.08 1.65
C ASN A 40 13.31 -8.02 2.45
N SER A 41 11.98 -8.16 2.58
CA SER A 41 11.19 -7.27 3.44
C SER A 41 11.56 -7.51 4.91
N PRO A 42 11.58 -6.47 5.77
CA PRO A 42 11.88 -6.61 7.19
C PRO A 42 10.99 -7.64 7.89
N GLU A 43 11.58 -8.44 8.79
CA GLU A 43 10.84 -9.38 9.63
C GLU A 43 9.98 -8.61 10.66
N LYS A 44 8.82 -9.18 11.00
CA LYS A 44 7.94 -8.63 12.04
C LYS A 44 8.39 -9.15 13.40
N ASN A 45 8.52 -8.25 14.38
CA ASN A 45 9.06 -8.57 15.70
C ASN A 45 7.99 -9.14 16.65
N GLY A 46 6.72 -9.19 16.23
CA GLY A 46 5.70 -10.07 16.83
C GLY A 46 5.25 -9.69 18.26
N ASN A 47 5.41 -8.44 18.69
CA ASN A 47 5.14 -8.02 20.06
C ASN A 47 3.64 -8.00 20.47
N HIS A 48 2.73 -8.56 19.65
CA HIS A 48 1.28 -8.74 19.90
C HIS A 48 0.50 -7.52 20.43
N ARG A 49 1.06 -6.32 20.30
CA ARG A 49 0.45 -5.06 20.72
C ARG A 49 0.03 -4.29 19.48
N ALA A 50 -1.19 -3.75 19.48
CA ALA A 50 -1.71 -2.97 18.36
C ALA A 50 -0.78 -1.82 17.92
N LEU A 51 -0.16 -1.10 18.87
CA LEU A 51 0.80 -0.03 18.55
C LEU A 51 2.08 -0.56 17.87
N ALA A 52 2.53 -1.77 18.22
CA ALA A 52 3.67 -2.40 17.55
C ALA A 52 3.29 -2.78 16.12
N ASP A 53 2.14 -3.42 15.93
CA ASP A 53 1.65 -3.82 14.60
C ASP A 53 1.46 -2.63 13.65
N ILE A 54 0.97 -1.49 14.18
CA ILE A 54 0.87 -0.22 13.42
C ILE A 54 2.25 0.24 12.96
N ARG A 55 3.23 0.26 13.86
CA ARG A 55 4.61 0.71 13.55
C ARG A 55 5.28 -0.21 12.54
N GLU A 56 5.10 -1.52 12.68
CA GLU A 56 5.63 -2.52 11.74
C GLU A 56 4.98 -2.37 10.36
N SER A 57 3.67 -2.14 10.28
CA SER A 57 2.98 -1.92 9.00
C SER A 57 3.42 -0.63 8.31
N ILE A 58 3.69 0.44 9.07
CA ILE A 58 4.26 1.69 8.54
C ILE A 58 5.68 1.44 8.00
N ALA A 59 6.51 0.70 8.73
CA ALA A 59 7.86 0.35 8.30
C ALA A 59 7.86 -0.52 7.04
N GLU A 60 6.96 -1.51 6.96
CA GLU A 60 6.75 -2.35 5.79
C GLU A 60 6.35 -1.52 4.56
N LEU A 61 5.43 -0.56 4.71
CA LEU A 61 5.05 0.33 3.60
C LEU A 61 6.20 1.27 3.18
N ARG A 62 7.02 1.76 4.12
CA ARG A 62 8.22 2.53 3.79
C ARG A 62 9.21 1.72 2.97
N TYR A 63 9.45 0.47 3.36
CA TYR A 63 10.29 -0.46 2.61
C TYR A 63 9.78 -0.65 1.18
N TYR A 64 8.49 -0.95 0.99
CA TYR A 64 7.95 -1.13 -0.35
C TYR A 64 7.99 0.16 -1.17
N ARG A 65 7.76 1.33 -0.56
CA ARG A 65 7.91 2.64 -1.22
C ARG A 65 9.30 2.82 -1.83
N GLU A 66 10.36 2.36 -1.15
CA GLU A 66 11.73 2.47 -1.64
C GLU A 66 12.11 1.35 -2.63
N ALA A 67 11.64 0.12 -2.37
CA ALA A 67 12.08 -1.06 -3.11
C ALA A 67 11.23 -1.38 -4.36
N VAL A 68 9.97 -0.92 -4.42
CA VAL A 68 8.99 -1.33 -5.46
C VAL A 68 8.43 -0.15 -6.25
N PHE A 69 8.24 1.01 -5.63
CA PHE A 69 7.69 2.19 -6.31
C PHE A 69 8.77 3.03 -6.97
N VAL A 70 8.36 3.82 -7.98
CA VAL A 70 9.27 4.76 -8.64
C VAL A 70 9.72 5.82 -7.62
N PRO A 71 11.03 6.11 -7.52
CA PRO A 71 11.54 7.11 -6.59
C PRO A 71 10.97 8.49 -6.92
N GLN A 72 10.77 9.31 -5.88
CA GLN A 72 10.37 10.71 -6.04
C GLN A 72 11.45 11.49 -6.81
N PRO A 73 11.07 12.43 -7.71
CA PRO A 73 9.72 12.97 -7.93
C PRO A 73 8.79 12.11 -8.81
N GLY A 74 9.25 10.93 -9.25
CA GLY A 74 8.53 10.10 -10.22
C GLY A 74 8.79 10.54 -11.67
N PRO A 75 8.15 9.88 -12.64
CA PRO A 75 8.26 10.25 -14.04
C PRO A 75 7.68 11.64 -14.29
N ASP A 76 8.31 12.41 -15.18
CA ASP A 76 7.72 13.67 -15.66
C ASP A 76 6.40 13.45 -16.42
N SER A 77 5.67 14.54 -16.66
CA SER A 77 4.36 14.51 -17.31
C SER A 77 4.39 13.80 -18.67
N GLU A 78 5.45 13.99 -19.46
CA GLU A 78 5.55 13.38 -20.79
C GLU A 78 5.82 11.88 -20.71
N THR A 79 6.67 11.44 -19.79
CA THR A 79 6.92 10.02 -19.53
C THR A 79 5.68 9.34 -18.98
N ALA A 80 4.97 9.97 -18.03
CA ALA A 80 3.71 9.44 -17.50
C ALA A 80 2.64 9.28 -18.60
N LYS A 81 2.48 10.25 -19.49
CA LYS A 81 1.55 10.18 -20.64
C LYS A 81 1.90 9.02 -21.58
N ARG A 82 3.19 8.84 -21.92
CA ARG A 82 3.63 7.72 -22.78
C ARG A 82 3.35 6.37 -22.13
N ILE A 83 3.57 6.23 -20.82
CA ILE A 83 3.23 5.00 -20.10
C ILE A 83 1.72 4.75 -20.18
N ALA A 84 0.90 5.77 -19.90
CA ALA A 84 -0.56 5.67 -19.94
C ALA A 84 -1.09 5.25 -21.32
N ALA A 85 -0.53 5.80 -22.40
CA ALA A 85 -0.93 5.48 -23.78
C ALA A 85 -0.82 3.98 -24.12
N ARG A 86 0.08 3.23 -23.47
CA ARG A 86 0.24 1.78 -23.68
C ARG A 86 -0.85 0.93 -23.02
N HIS A 87 -1.65 1.52 -22.13
CA HIS A 87 -2.63 0.81 -21.31
C HIS A 87 -4.06 1.36 -21.47
N VAL A 88 -4.30 2.19 -22.48
CA VAL A 88 -5.65 2.69 -22.79
C VAL A 88 -6.52 1.52 -23.27
N VAL A 89 -7.65 1.32 -22.59
CA VAL A 89 -8.67 0.36 -23.02
C VAL A 89 -9.56 1.06 -24.07
N PRO A 90 -9.83 0.45 -25.24
CA PRO A 90 -10.74 1.01 -26.23
C PRO A 90 -12.10 1.30 -25.61
N ALA A 91 -12.73 2.42 -25.98
CA ALA A 91 -14.14 2.59 -25.73
C ALA A 91 -14.91 1.64 -26.65
N GLU A 92 -15.81 0.84 -26.08
CA GLU A 92 -16.78 0.05 -26.84
C GLU A 92 -17.72 0.94 -27.66
#